data_AF-A0A8H4H1C4-F1
#
_entry.id   AF-A0A8H4H1C4-F1
#
_cell.length_a   1.000
_cell.length_b   1.000
_cell.length_c   1.000
_cell.angle_alpha   90.00
_cell.angle_beta   90.00
_cell.angle_gamma   90.00
#
_symmetry.space_group_name_H-M   'P 1'
#
loop_
_entity.id
_entity.type
_entity.pdbx_description
1 polymer ?
#
loop_
_entity_poly.entity_id
_entity_poly.type
_entity_poly.pdbx_seq_one_letter_code
_entity_poly.pdbx_strand_id
1 'polypeptide(L)'
;MGQLTCTLLGPQPDQLLKAKFEPPELLVPTLDQHGQRLDGTIHLNPASWKNTPELYRSVYAKNAGSLEIPSADLHFSNELLAQIQSKGVEIACITLHFGAPEVLAVRHISDEDIENHKVRSEYFEVGDRTSAQINRARVEGRRVIAVGRTVMRTLESLAIGKGHKSALQPQEGWTDLHIYPGFKFNVVDGLLSC
;
A
#
# COMPACT_ATOMS: atom_id res chain seq x y z
N MET A 1 6.51 -17.08 29.89
CA MET A 1 6.19 -16.33 28.66
C MET A 1 6.06 -17.35 27.54
N GLY A 2 5.01 -17.30 26.73
CA GLY A 2 4.83 -18.26 25.62
C GLY A 2 5.95 -18.13 24.58
N GLN A 3 6.30 -19.23 23.93
CA GLN A 3 7.32 -19.25 22.87
C GLN A 3 6.67 -18.82 21.54
N LEU A 4 7.26 -17.82 20.87
CA LEU A 4 6.90 -17.47 19.50
C LEU A 4 7.66 -18.39 18.54
N THR A 5 6.93 -19.14 17.72
CA THR A 5 7.48 -19.99 16.67
C THR A 5 7.34 -19.29 15.31
N CYS A 6 8.35 -19.41 14.46
CA CYS A 6 8.32 -18.92 13.08
C CYS A 6 8.48 -20.09 12.11
N THR A 7 7.61 -20.20 11.12
CA THR A 7 7.70 -21.18 10.04
C THR A 7 7.79 -20.47 8.70
N LEU A 8 8.82 -20.78 7.92
CA LEU A 8 8.98 -20.24 6.56
C LEU A 8 8.03 -20.98 5.61
N LEU A 9 7.19 -20.22 4.90
CA LEU A 9 6.21 -20.74 3.96
C LEU A 9 6.71 -20.75 2.52
N GLY A 10 7.72 -19.94 2.20
CA GLY A 10 8.36 -19.93 0.88
C GLY A 10 8.87 -18.56 0.45
N PRO A 11 9.54 -18.49 -0.72
CA PRO A 11 10.01 -17.23 -1.29
C PRO A 11 8.85 -16.33 -1.75
N GLN A 12 9.12 -15.04 -1.81
CA GLN A 12 8.29 -13.97 -2.35
C GLN A 12 9.15 -13.13 -3.33
N PRO A 13 8.55 -12.24 -4.13
CA PRO A 13 9.30 -11.29 -4.95
C PRO A 13 10.34 -10.49 -4.15
N ASP A 14 11.34 -9.95 -4.85
CA ASP A 14 12.37 -9.09 -4.27
C ASP A 14 13.17 -9.72 -3.10
N GLN A 15 13.42 -11.04 -3.18
CA GLN A 15 14.18 -11.82 -2.19
C GLN A 15 13.53 -11.88 -0.81
N LEU A 16 12.23 -11.60 -0.73
CA LEU A 16 11.46 -11.70 0.51
C LEU A 16 11.07 -13.15 0.80
N LEU A 17 10.74 -13.43 2.07
CA LEU A 17 10.25 -14.73 2.53
C LEU A 17 8.90 -14.54 3.20
N LYS A 18 7.93 -15.40 2.86
CA LYS A 18 6.67 -15.49 3.58
C LYS A 18 6.90 -16.34 4.83
N ALA A 19 6.54 -15.81 6.00
CA ALA A 19 6.68 -16.49 7.28
C ALA A 19 5.35 -16.50 8.04
N LYS A 20 5.08 -17.58 8.76
CA LYS A 20 3.96 -17.71 9.70
C LYS A 20 4.51 -17.66 11.11
N PHE A 21 3.93 -16.80 11.95
CA PHE A 21 4.27 -16.68 13.36
C PHE A 21 3.13 -17.24 14.22
N GLU A 22 3.47 -18.10 15.17
CA GLU A 22 2.50 -18.72 16.08
C GLU A 22 2.99 -18.71 17.53
N PRO A 23 2.16 -18.28 18.49
CA PRO A 23 0.83 -17.72 18.30
C PRO A 23 0.90 -16.22 17.86
N PRO A 24 -0.01 -15.73 16.99
CA PRO A 24 0.10 -14.41 16.35
C PRO A 24 0.05 -13.24 17.35
N GLU A 25 -0.64 -13.40 18.47
CA GLU A 25 -0.73 -12.39 19.53
C GLU A 25 0.61 -12.08 20.20
N LEU A 26 1.59 -13.00 20.11
CA LEU A 26 2.92 -12.79 20.65
C LEU A 26 3.86 -12.09 19.66
N LEU A 27 3.50 -11.93 18.39
CA LEU A 27 4.38 -11.36 17.38
C LEU A 27 4.76 -9.91 17.70
N VAL A 28 3.77 -9.02 17.82
CA VAL A 28 4.03 -7.59 18.05
C VAL A 28 4.75 -7.35 19.39
N PRO A 29 4.33 -7.93 20.53
CA PRO A 29 5.06 -7.78 21.79
C PRO A 29 6.52 -8.27 21.71
N THR A 30 6.77 -9.38 21.01
CA THR A 30 8.13 -9.91 20.83
C THR A 30 8.98 -8.96 19.98
N LEU A 31 8.41 -8.40 18.90
CA LEU A 31 9.09 -7.40 18.06
C LEU A 31 9.36 -6.10 18.83
N ASP A 32 8.46 -5.65 19.71
CA ASP A 32 8.68 -4.46 20.52
C ASP A 32 9.80 -4.64 21.55
N GLN A 33 9.97 -5.87 22.06
CA GLN A 33 10.98 -6.21 23.05
C GLN A 33 12.36 -6.48 22.43
N HIS A 34 12.40 -7.16 21.27
CA HIS A 34 13.63 -7.68 20.68
C HIS A 34 13.96 -7.12 19.30
N GLY A 35 12.99 -6.51 18.62
CA GLY A 35 13.16 -5.94 17.29
C GLY A 35 13.89 -4.60 17.32
N GLN A 36 14.47 -4.25 16.18
CA GLN A 36 15.07 -2.95 15.91
C GLN A 36 14.52 -2.43 14.60
N ARG A 37 14.17 -1.13 14.54
CA ARG A 37 13.81 -0.50 13.26
C ARG A 37 15.07 -0.35 12.41
N LEU A 38 14.94 -0.64 11.11
CA LEU A 38 16.03 -0.57 10.14
C LEU A 38 16.22 0.84 9.53
N ASP A 39 15.42 1.83 9.93
CA ASP A 39 15.44 3.21 9.42
C ASP A 39 16.50 4.11 10.09
N GLY A 40 17.58 3.52 10.62
CA GLY A 40 18.66 4.24 11.33
C GLY A 40 19.44 5.27 10.50
N THR A 41 19.13 5.44 9.21
CA THR A 41 19.65 6.51 8.34
C THR A 41 18.81 7.78 8.37
N ILE A 42 17.60 7.75 8.93
CA ILE A 42 16.76 8.92 9.14
C ILE A 42 17.08 9.46 10.54
N HIS A 43 17.55 10.71 10.65
CA HIS A 43 17.88 11.40 11.91
C HIS A 43 16.64 11.72 12.77
N LEU A 44 15.80 10.73 13.03
CA LEU A 44 14.73 10.79 14.00
C LEU A 44 15.18 9.98 15.21
N ASN A 45 14.91 10.46 16.41
CA ASN A 45 15.09 9.68 17.62
C ASN A 45 14.36 8.33 17.42
N PRO A 46 15.03 7.17 17.41
CA PRO A 46 14.41 5.88 17.07
C PRO A 46 13.32 5.44 18.05
N ALA A 47 13.14 6.17 19.17
CA ALA A 47 12.05 6.00 20.13
C ALA A 47 10.90 7.02 19.99
N SER A 48 10.98 8.04 19.11
CA SER A 48 9.95 9.09 18.99
C SER A 48 8.58 8.52 18.64
N TRP A 49 8.53 7.51 17.76
CA TRP A 49 7.30 6.83 17.37
C TRP A 49 6.60 6.14 18.55
N LYS A 50 7.31 5.75 19.63
CA LYS A 50 6.70 5.14 20.81
C LYS A 50 5.85 6.14 21.58
N ASN A 51 6.24 7.42 21.53
CA ASN A 51 5.55 8.51 22.22
C ASN A 51 4.49 9.17 21.35
N THR A 52 4.58 9.03 20.03
CA THR A 52 3.71 9.74 19.06
C THR A 52 3.45 8.88 17.80
N PRO A 53 2.93 7.64 17.96
CA PRO A 53 2.76 6.69 16.85
C PRO A 53 1.84 7.18 15.73
N GLU A 54 0.91 8.08 16.05
CA GLU A 54 -0.02 8.74 15.11
C GLU A 54 0.68 9.63 14.09
N LEU A 55 1.88 10.16 14.37
CA LEU A 55 2.67 10.93 13.40
C LEU A 55 3.32 10.06 12.32
N TYR A 56 3.30 8.73 12.50
CA TYR A 56 3.94 7.75 11.64
C TYR A 56 2.92 6.91 10.85
N ARG A 57 1.64 7.32 10.81
CA ARG A 57 0.56 6.63 10.09
C ARG A 57 -0.40 7.64 9.48
N SER A 58 -1.03 7.29 8.36
CA SER A 58 -2.12 8.11 7.81
C SER A 58 -3.33 8.09 8.75
N VAL A 59 -4.15 9.16 8.70
CA VAL A 59 -5.31 9.33 9.59
C VAL A 59 -6.39 8.25 9.43
N TYR A 60 -6.31 7.46 8.35
CA TYR A 60 -7.21 6.34 8.04
C TYR A 60 -6.50 4.97 8.03
N ALA A 61 -5.27 4.88 8.54
CA ALA A 61 -4.56 3.61 8.69
C ALA A 61 -5.25 2.68 9.70
N LYS A 62 -5.54 1.45 9.27
CA LYS A 62 -6.20 0.43 10.12
C LYS A 62 -5.21 -0.61 10.66
N ASN A 63 -4.31 -1.07 9.80
CA ASN A 63 -3.37 -2.15 10.11
C ASN A 63 -1.99 -1.59 10.42
N ALA A 64 -1.32 -2.14 11.44
CA ALA A 64 0.09 -1.87 11.69
C ALA A 64 0.95 -2.72 10.73
N GLY A 65 2.17 -2.26 10.43
CA GLY A 65 3.14 -3.07 9.66
C GLY A 65 3.67 -2.44 8.37
N SER A 66 3.26 -1.21 8.01
CA SER A 66 3.96 -0.43 6.97
C SER A 66 5.12 0.34 7.60
N LEU A 67 6.29 0.34 6.95
CA LEU A 67 7.44 1.12 7.41
C LEU A 67 7.32 2.61 7.06
N GLU A 68 6.53 2.94 6.03
CA GLU A 68 6.37 4.29 5.51
C GLU A 68 4.89 4.71 5.48
N ILE A 69 4.65 6.03 5.57
CA ILE A 69 3.38 6.65 5.22
C ILE A 69 3.47 7.09 3.75
N PRO A 70 2.54 6.68 2.88
CA PRO A 70 2.47 7.23 1.53
C PRO A 70 2.37 8.76 1.57
N SER A 71 3.25 9.46 0.84
CA SER A 71 3.35 10.93 0.91
C SER A 71 2.03 11.65 0.59
N ALA A 72 1.25 11.14 -0.36
CA ALA A 72 -0.06 11.67 -0.71
C ALA A 72 -1.04 11.66 0.47
N ASP A 73 -0.89 10.72 1.40
CA ASP A 73 -1.78 10.57 2.56
C ASP A 73 -1.55 11.67 3.61
N LEU A 74 -0.36 12.28 3.65
CA LEU A 74 0.02 13.32 4.61
C LEU A 74 -0.80 14.61 4.46
N HIS A 75 -1.47 14.78 3.33
CA HIS A 75 -2.30 15.95 3.05
C HIS A 75 -3.74 15.83 3.58
N PHE A 76 -4.11 14.69 4.19
CA PHE A 76 -5.47 14.44 4.66
C PHE A 76 -5.57 14.51 6.19
N SER A 77 -6.55 15.28 6.66
CA SER A 77 -7.00 15.28 8.05
C SER A 77 -8.38 14.63 8.19
N ASN A 78 -8.75 14.22 9.40
CA ASN A 78 -10.09 13.66 9.66
C ASN A 78 -11.20 14.66 9.32
N GLU A 79 -10.97 15.95 9.60
CA GLU A 79 -11.90 17.02 9.28
C GLU A 79 -12.08 17.16 7.77
N LEU A 80 -10.98 17.12 7.00
CA LEU A 80 -11.04 17.19 5.55
C LEU A 80 -11.77 15.97 4.96
N LEU A 81 -11.51 14.77 5.46
CA LEU A 81 -12.19 13.56 5.01
C LEU A 81 -13.68 13.60 5.32
N ALA A 82 -14.07 14.10 6.50
CA ALA A 82 -15.47 14.31 6.84
C ALA A 82 -16.14 15.33 5.92
N GLN A 83 -15.46 16.43 5.58
CA GLN A 83 -15.96 17.41 4.62
C GLN A 83 -16.14 16.81 3.22
N ILE A 84 -15.19 15.99 2.76
CA ILE A 84 -15.26 15.26 1.49
C ILE A 84 -16.46 14.32 1.47
N GLN A 85 -16.65 13.54 2.54
CA GLN A 85 -17.80 12.63 2.68
C GLN A 85 -19.13 13.39 2.73
N SER A 86 -19.20 14.53 3.41
CA SER A 86 -20.41 15.36 3.48
C SER A 86 -20.86 15.89 2.11
N LYS A 87 -19.93 15.99 1.15
CA LYS A 87 -20.21 16.36 -0.25
C LYS A 87 -20.66 15.16 -1.11
N GLY A 88 -20.86 13.98 -0.51
CA GLY A 88 -21.29 12.76 -1.20
C GLY A 88 -20.14 11.98 -1.84
N VAL A 89 -18.88 12.30 -1.53
CA VAL A 89 -17.74 11.52 -2.02
C VAL A 89 -17.55 10.28 -1.16
N GLU A 90 -17.47 9.14 -1.82
CA GLU A 90 -17.23 7.86 -1.17
C GLU A 90 -15.74 7.59 -1.00
N ILE A 91 -15.32 7.20 0.20
CA ILE A 91 -13.94 6.82 0.50
C ILE A 91 -13.85 5.30 0.54
N ALA A 92 -12.92 4.77 -0.25
CA ALA A 92 -12.58 3.35 -0.30
C ALA A 92 -11.08 3.20 0.01
N CYS A 93 -10.73 2.26 0.88
CA CYS A 93 -9.36 2.08 1.36
C CYS A 93 -8.80 0.74 0.89
N ILE A 94 -7.54 0.73 0.48
CA ILE A 94 -6.77 -0.50 0.25
C ILE A 94 -5.67 -0.61 1.30
N THR A 95 -5.17 -1.82 1.53
CA THR A 95 -3.98 -2.04 2.36
C THR A 95 -2.76 -2.10 1.46
N LEU A 96 -1.69 -1.41 1.84
CA LEU A 96 -0.39 -1.46 1.19
C LEU A 96 0.67 -1.73 2.24
N HIS A 97 1.61 -2.60 1.92
CA HIS A 97 2.74 -2.92 2.78
C HIS A 97 4.04 -2.46 2.10
N PHE A 98 4.57 -1.33 2.56
CA PHE A 98 5.90 -0.84 2.17
C PHE A 98 6.96 -1.55 3.00
N GLY A 99 7.82 -2.31 2.33
CA GLY A 99 8.87 -3.10 2.95
C GLY A 99 10.13 -2.27 3.25
N ALA A 100 10.93 -2.71 4.22
CA ALA A 100 12.25 -2.13 4.52
C ALA A 100 13.21 -2.01 3.31
N PRO A 101 13.23 -2.97 2.35
CA PRO A 101 14.06 -2.82 1.15
C PRO A 101 13.64 -1.64 0.25
N GLU A 102 12.41 -1.15 0.37
CA GLU A 102 11.87 -0.07 -0.46
C GLU A 102 12.29 1.31 0.08
N VAL A 103 12.19 1.51 1.40
CA VAL A 103 12.63 2.75 2.07
C VAL A 103 14.14 2.95 1.99
N LEU A 104 14.90 1.85 1.96
CA LEU A 104 16.36 1.87 1.94
C LEU A 104 16.96 1.84 0.51
N ALA A 105 16.15 1.65 -0.53
CA ALA A 105 16.64 1.58 -1.90
C ALA A 105 16.51 2.93 -2.61
N VAL A 106 17.61 3.40 -3.18
CA VAL A 106 17.59 4.53 -4.11
C VAL A 106 16.86 4.11 -5.38
N ARG A 107 15.81 4.85 -5.75
CA ARG A 107 15.08 4.68 -7.01
C ARG A 107 15.97 5.11 -8.18
N HIS A 108 16.85 4.23 -8.62
CA HIS A 108 17.67 4.44 -9.82
C HIS A 108 16.96 3.86 -11.05
N ILE A 109 16.66 4.73 -12.02
CA ILE A 109 16.36 4.31 -13.39
C ILE A 109 17.71 4.15 -14.08
N SER A 110 18.14 2.92 -14.30
CA SER A 110 19.42 2.60 -14.94
C SER A 110 19.28 2.13 -16.39
N ASP A 111 18.05 1.95 -16.86
CA ASP A 111 17.74 1.40 -18.17
C ASP A 111 17.77 2.50 -19.24
N GLU A 112 18.33 2.18 -20.42
CA GLU A 112 18.43 3.13 -21.55
C GLU A 112 17.05 3.45 -22.14
N ASP A 113 16.16 2.45 -22.18
CA ASP A 113 14.78 2.58 -22.64
C ASP A 113 13.83 2.54 -21.44
N ILE A 114 12.85 3.46 -21.42
CA ILE A 114 11.90 3.57 -20.31
C ILE A 114 11.04 2.31 -20.21
N GLU A 115 10.69 1.66 -21.32
CA GLU A 115 9.87 0.45 -21.35
C GLU A 115 10.51 -0.72 -20.61
N ASN A 116 11.84 -0.73 -20.53
CA ASN A 116 12.61 -1.79 -19.87
C ASN A 116 12.74 -1.56 -18.35
N HIS A 117 12.30 -0.40 -17.85
CA HIS A 117 12.40 -0.09 -16.44
C HIS A 117 11.57 -1.05 -15.58
N LYS A 118 12.24 -1.72 -14.65
CA LYS A 118 11.59 -2.61 -13.68
C LYS A 118 11.24 -1.85 -12.42
N VAL A 119 9.96 -1.73 -12.16
CA VAL A 119 9.48 -1.24 -10.87
C VAL A 119 9.51 -2.39 -9.87
N ARG A 120 9.91 -2.09 -8.63
CA ARG A 120 9.85 -3.09 -7.55
C ARG A 120 8.40 -3.47 -7.22
N SER A 121 8.27 -4.67 -6.68
CA SER A 121 6.98 -5.24 -6.31
C SER A 121 6.50 -4.65 -4.99
N GLU A 122 5.27 -4.15 -4.97
CA GLU A 122 4.59 -3.71 -3.75
C GLU A 122 3.51 -4.74 -3.39
N TYR A 123 3.40 -5.11 -2.10
CA TYR A 123 2.31 -5.98 -1.65
C TYR A 123 1.07 -5.16 -1.32
N PHE A 124 -0.08 -5.62 -1.81
CA PHE A 124 -1.36 -4.96 -1.61
C PHE A 124 -2.44 -5.95 -1.16
N GLU A 125 -3.48 -5.41 -0.53
CA GLU A 125 -4.74 -6.10 -0.29
C GLU A 125 -5.91 -5.18 -0.65
N VAL A 126 -6.82 -5.70 -1.47
CA VAL A 126 -8.09 -5.05 -1.81
C VAL A 126 -9.22 -5.98 -1.36
N GLY A 127 -9.94 -5.58 -0.32
CA GLY A 127 -11.05 -6.36 0.23
C GLY A 127 -12.36 -6.22 -0.54
N ASP A 128 -13.33 -7.08 -0.22
CA ASP A 128 -14.65 -7.14 -0.87
C ASP A 128 -15.36 -5.78 -0.89
N ARG A 129 -15.36 -5.10 0.25
CA ARG A 129 -16.00 -3.79 0.39
C ARG A 129 -15.42 -2.81 -0.61
N THR A 130 -14.10 -2.68 -0.68
CA THR A 130 -13.42 -1.71 -1.55
C THR A 130 -13.67 -2.03 -3.02
N SER A 131 -13.55 -3.31 -3.41
CA SER A 131 -13.88 -3.76 -4.77
C SER A 131 -15.32 -3.44 -5.15
N ALA A 132 -16.28 -3.69 -4.25
CA ALA A 132 -17.69 -3.38 -4.47
C ALA A 132 -17.95 -1.87 -4.60
N GLN A 133 -17.33 -1.03 -3.76
CA GLN A 133 -17.45 0.42 -3.83
C GLN A 133 -16.95 0.96 -5.19
N ILE A 134 -15.78 0.52 -5.63
CA ILE A 134 -15.18 0.94 -6.91
C ILE A 134 -16.03 0.45 -8.08
N ASN A 135 -16.46 -0.82 -8.08
CA ASN A 135 -17.30 -1.36 -9.13
C ASN A 135 -18.64 -0.61 -9.24
N ARG A 136 -19.28 -0.32 -8.11
CA ARG A 136 -20.51 0.48 -8.07
C ARG A 136 -20.28 1.87 -8.66
N ALA A 137 -19.21 2.56 -8.25
CA ALA A 137 -18.86 3.87 -8.79
C ALA A 137 -18.71 3.84 -10.32
N ARG A 138 -18.02 2.82 -10.86
CA ARG A 138 -17.82 2.64 -12.31
C ARG A 138 -19.12 2.33 -13.04
N VAL A 139 -20.00 1.51 -12.47
CA VAL A 139 -21.33 1.21 -13.04
C VAL A 139 -22.23 2.46 -13.09
N GLU A 140 -22.16 3.29 -12.05
CA GLU A 140 -22.92 4.53 -11.94
C GLU A 140 -22.31 5.69 -12.75
N GLY A 141 -21.18 5.48 -13.45
CA GLY A 141 -20.47 6.52 -14.19
C GLY A 141 -19.80 7.58 -13.31
N ARG A 142 -19.59 7.28 -12.02
CA ARG A 142 -18.81 8.13 -11.10
C ARG A 142 -17.32 7.94 -11.37
N ARG A 143 -16.55 8.99 -11.07
CA ARG A 143 -15.09 8.97 -11.17
C ARG A 143 -14.45 8.23 -10.01
N VAL A 144 -13.40 7.46 -10.29
CA VAL A 144 -12.50 6.84 -9.32
C VAL A 144 -11.20 7.63 -9.28
N ILE A 145 -10.93 8.28 -8.15
CA ILE A 145 -9.72 9.09 -7.96
C ILE A 145 -8.76 8.33 -7.05
N ALA A 146 -7.59 7.97 -7.56
CA ALA A 146 -6.53 7.35 -6.78
C ALA A 146 -5.77 8.42 -5.99
N VAL A 147 -5.50 8.14 -4.71
CA VAL A 147 -4.64 8.96 -3.86
C VAL A 147 -3.33 8.20 -3.70
N GLY A 148 -2.27 8.69 -4.35
CA GLY A 148 -0.96 8.04 -4.40
C GLY A 148 -0.76 7.15 -5.63
N ARG A 149 0.47 7.17 -6.16
CA ARG A 149 0.88 6.39 -7.35
C ARG A 149 0.78 4.88 -7.11
N THR A 150 1.09 4.41 -5.90
CA THR A 150 1.00 3.00 -5.53
C THR A 150 -0.45 2.49 -5.52
N VAL A 151 -1.40 3.31 -5.04
CA VAL A 151 -2.84 3.01 -5.12
C VAL A 151 -3.27 2.90 -6.58
N MET A 152 -2.85 3.84 -7.43
CA MET A 152 -3.15 3.80 -8.86
C MET A 152 -2.61 2.52 -9.51
N ARG A 153 -1.33 2.18 -9.29
CA ARG A 153 -0.72 0.95 -9.81
C ARG A 153 -1.49 -0.29 -9.37
N THR A 154 -1.82 -0.37 -8.09
CA THR A 154 -2.59 -1.50 -7.53
C THR A 154 -3.92 -1.68 -8.24
N LEU A 155 -4.71 -0.61 -8.37
CA LEU A 155 -6.02 -0.68 -9.01
C LEU A 155 -5.93 -1.04 -10.49
N GLU A 156 -4.96 -0.48 -11.20
CA GLU A 156 -4.74 -0.81 -12.62
C GLU A 156 -4.25 -2.24 -12.80
N SER A 157 -3.37 -2.75 -11.93
CA SER A 157 -2.92 -4.16 -11.94
C SER A 157 -4.07 -5.14 -11.83
N LEU A 158 -5.09 -4.83 -11.02
CA LEU A 158 -6.28 -5.67 -10.89
C LEU A 158 -7.15 -5.71 -12.17
N ALA A 159 -6.94 -4.78 -13.10
CA ALA A 159 -7.66 -4.69 -14.36
C ALA A 159 -6.83 -5.08 -15.59
N ILE A 160 -5.52 -5.32 -15.47
CA ILE A 160 -4.67 -5.74 -16.59
C ILE A 160 -5.19 -7.02 -17.22
N GLY A 161 -5.22 -7.05 -18.56
CA GLY A 161 -5.66 -8.20 -19.35
C GLY A 161 -7.16 -8.49 -19.24
N LYS A 162 -7.90 -7.69 -18.47
CA LYS A 162 -9.36 -7.76 -18.35
C LYS A 162 -9.99 -6.72 -19.27
N GLY A 163 -11.14 -7.03 -19.84
CA GLY A 163 -11.85 -6.10 -20.72
C GLY A 163 -12.23 -4.81 -19.98
N HIS A 164 -12.32 -3.71 -20.72
CA HIS A 164 -12.85 -2.45 -20.20
C HIS A 164 -14.23 -2.70 -19.58
N LYS A 165 -14.45 -2.24 -18.34
CA LYS A 165 -15.62 -2.54 -17.46
C LYS A 165 -15.62 -3.89 -16.72
N SER A 166 -14.55 -4.67 -16.74
CA SER A 166 -14.46 -5.86 -15.88
C SER A 166 -14.53 -5.45 -14.41
N ALA A 167 -15.35 -6.18 -13.64
CA ALA A 167 -15.50 -5.96 -12.21
C ALA A 167 -14.20 -6.32 -11.49
N LEU A 168 -13.72 -5.42 -10.63
CA LEU A 168 -12.64 -5.71 -9.70
C LEU A 168 -13.09 -6.79 -8.73
N GLN A 169 -12.21 -7.76 -8.49
CA GLN A 169 -12.41 -8.81 -7.50
C GLN A 169 -11.55 -8.50 -6.28
N PRO A 170 -12.00 -8.87 -5.06
CA PRO A 170 -11.14 -8.84 -3.89
C PRO A 170 -9.89 -9.68 -4.17
N GLN A 171 -8.72 -9.11 -3.88
CA GLN A 171 -7.45 -9.74 -4.20
C GLN A 171 -6.35 -9.18 -3.31
N GLU A 172 -5.45 -10.07 -2.89
CA GLU A 172 -4.15 -9.73 -2.33
C GLU A 172 -3.03 -10.23 -3.25
N GLY A 173 -1.87 -9.60 -3.20
CA GLY A 173 -0.73 -10.02 -4.00
C GLY A 173 0.31 -8.94 -4.19
N TRP A 174 1.16 -9.16 -5.18
CA TRP A 174 2.25 -8.25 -5.52
C TRP A 174 1.95 -7.53 -6.83
N THR A 175 2.33 -6.26 -6.92
CA THR A 175 2.28 -5.49 -8.16
C THR A 175 3.62 -4.85 -8.45
N ASP A 176 4.16 -5.15 -9.62
CA ASP A 176 5.34 -4.50 -10.22
C ASP A 176 4.96 -3.65 -11.43
N LEU A 177 3.66 -3.39 -11.64
CA LEU A 177 3.15 -2.68 -12.81
C LEU A 177 3.91 -1.39 -13.08
N HIS A 178 4.55 -1.33 -14.24
CA HIS A 178 5.22 -0.16 -14.75
C HIS A 178 4.26 0.64 -15.66
N ILE A 179 3.91 1.85 -15.23
CA ILE A 179 3.04 2.76 -15.98
C ILE A 179 3.89 3.84 -16.64
N TYR A 180 3.88 3.87 -17.97
CA TYR A 180 4.64 4.81 -18.79
C TYR A 180 3.75 5.37 -19.92
N PRO A 181 4.19 6.42 -20.66
CA PRO A 181 3.37 7.05 -21.69
C PRO A 181 2.80 6.04 -22.71
N GLY A 182 1.50 6.17 -22.99
CA GLY A 182 0.76 5.21 -23.83
C GLY A 182 -0.03 4.15 -23.05
N PHE A 183 0.18 4.05 -21.73
CA PHE A 183 -0.64 3.20 -20.87
C PHE A 183 -2.12 3.60 -20.90
N LYS A 184 -3.01 2.61 -21.02
CA LYS A 184 -4.47 2.80 -21.02
C LYS A 184 -5.02 2.46 -19.64
N PHE A 185 -5.49 3.48 -18.92
CA PHE A 185 -6.14 3.32 -17.63
C PHE A 185 -7.53 2.68 -17.80
N ASN A 186 -7.83 1.72 -16.94
CA ASN A 186 -9.08 0.98 -16.94
C ASN A 186 -9.95 1.28 -15.72
N VAL A 187 -9.34 1.71 -14.61
CA VAL A 187 -10.01 1.87 -13.33
C VAL A 187 -9.97 3.31 -12.86
N VAL A 188 -8.82 3.96 -12.95
CA VAL A 188 -8.56 5.26 -12.35
C VAL A 188 -8.82 6.38 -13.34
N ASP A 189 -9.67 7.35 -12.96
CA ASP A 189 -10.03 8.52 -13.76
C ASP A 189 -9.18 9.76 -13.40
N GLY A 190 -8.50 9.74 -12.26
CA GLY A 190 -7.64 10.82 -11.81
C GLY A 190 -6.71 10.41 -10.68
N LEU A 191 -5.60 11.12 -10.57
CA LEU A 191 -4.56 10.87 -9.58
C LEU A 191 -4.32 12.12 -8.73
N LEU A 192 -4.33 11.95 -7.42
CA LEU A 192 -3.78 12.90 -6.47
C LEU A 192 -2.44 12.33 -5.97
N SER A 193 -1.33 13.00 -6.26
CA SER A 193 0.01 12.61 -5.84
C SER A 193 0.82 13.85 -5.49
N CYS A 194 1.86 13.66 -4.67
CA CYS A 194 2.98 14.59 -4.53
C CYS A 194 4.00 14.36 -5.65
#